data_AF-A0A1V5MJN6-F1
#
_entry.id   AF-A0A1V5MJN6-F1
#
_cell.length_a   1.000
_cell.length_b   1.000
_cell.length_c   1.000
_cell.angle_alpha   90.00
_cell.angle_beta   90.00
_cell.angle_gamma   90.00
#
_symmetry.space_group_name_H-M   'P 1'
#
loop_
_entity.id
_entity.type
_entity.pdbx_description
1 polymer ?
#
loop_
_entity_poly.entity_id
_entity_poly.type
_entity_poly.pdbx_seq_one_letter_code
_entity_poly.pdbx_strand_id
1 'polypeptide(L)'
;MGVLISTIPVLLFLSFLFLLDSFKLVRRNWLLLALAWGFVSAGLAYMVNTGIVRVSGMPFDDYSRYLAPAIEEVLKAVFIFLLLAKKKAGFLIDAAVYGFAVGAGFALVENSLYVYQNSDAGWLIWIIRGLGTAFMHGGCTALVAMMLIGAKLRGRHQPVAVVVAFVTVYLIHGLFNQFYVHPLLQTVGIVLTLPVFFVLLFNQSEKRVQNWLEMEFSSEVELLQAINSGKLLETKAGDYLSLLRSSFQPEVIVDMYCYLRLYLELSVKAKRNLMLRENGFPPLQEADIADKLLEVKALRKRLGVVGERSLAPLIRMNYSTLWKLNQL
;
A
#
# COMPACT_ATOMS: atom_id res chain seq x y z
N MET A 1 1.01 22.44 -25.36
CA MET A 1 2.37 21.97 -25.02
C MET A 1 2.63 21.96 -23.51
N GLY A 2 2.29 23.04 -22.76
CA GLY A 2 2.56 23.12 -21.31
C GLY A 2 1.98 21.97 -20.47
N VAL A 3 0.73 21.55 -20.72
CA VAL A 3 0.11 20.41 -20.03
C VAL A 3 0.92 19.14 -20.21
N LEU A 4 1.39 18.83 -21.42
CA LEU A 4 2.18 17.62 -21.67
C LEU A 4 3.51 17.66 -20.91
N ILE A 5 4.20 18.79 -20.93
CA ILE A 5 5.48 18.98 -20.23
C ILE A 5 5.30 18.83 -18.71
N SER A 6 4.19 19.33 -18.16
CA SER A 6 3.91 19.29 -16.72
C SER A 6 3.28 17.99 -16.23
N THR A 7 2.92 17.04 -17.10
CA THR A 7 2.21 15.80 -16.72
C THR A 7 2.92 14.51 -17.13
N ILE A 8 3.60 14.49 -18.28
CA ILE A 8 4.29 13.29 -18.76
C ILE A 8 5.37 12.81 -17.78
N PRO A 9 6.23 13.66 -17.18
CA PRO A 9 7.32 13.19 -16.32
C PRO A 9 6.85 12.35 -15.13
N VAL A 10 5.77 12.74 -14.46
CA VAL A 10 5.24 12.00 -13.30
C VAL A 10 4.62 10.66 -13.71
N LEU A 11 4.00 10.59 -14.89
CA LEU A 11 3.46 9.33 -15.44
C LEU A 11 4.57 8.36 -15.87
N LEU A 12 5.66 8.88 -16.45
CA LEU A 12 6.84 8.09 -16.76
C LEU A 12 7.47 7.54 -15.49
N PHE A 13 7.61 8.36 -14.46
CA PHE A 13 8.17 7.92 -13.19
C PHE A 13 7.26 6.91 -12.47
N LEU A 14 5.94 7.11 -12.46
CA LEU A 14 4.98 6.11 -11.95
C LEU A 14 5.09 4.78 -12.71
N SER A 15 5.24 4.84 -14.04
CA SER A 15 5.43 3.65 -14.87
C SER A 15 6.75 2.94 -14.55
N PHE A 16 7.82 3.70 -14.33
CA PHE A 16 9.10 3.17 -13.85
C PHE A 16 8.96 2.46 -12.50
N LEU A 17 8.28 3.07 -11.52
CA LEU A 17 8.04 2.46 -10.21
C LEU A 17 7.20 1.18 -10.32
N PHE A 18 6.22 1.14 -11.21
CA PHE A 18 5.42 -0.07 -11.47
C PHE A 18 6.25 -1.20 -12.09
N LEU A 19 7.18 -0.87 -12.99
CA LEU A 19 8.05 -1.85 -13.65
C LEU A 19 9.18 -2.35 -12.74
N LEU A 20 9.60 -1.57 -11.74
CA LEU A 20 10.59 -1.98 -10.75
C LEU A 20 10.05 -3.04 -9.75
N ASP A 21 8.74 -3.25 -9.68
CA ASP A 21 8.12 -4.22 -8.75
C ASP A 21 8.32 -5.66 -9.25
N SER A 22 9.43 -6.29 -8.87
CA SER A 22 9.83 -7.64 -9.29
C SER A 22 8.77 -8.70 -8.96
N PHE A 23 8.22 -8.64 -7.75
CA PHE A 23 7.17 -9.56 -7.27
C PHE A 23 5.78 -9.29 -7.86
N LYS A 24 5.61 -8.20 -8.63
CA LYS A 24 4.33 -7.76 -9.21
C LYS A 24 3.21 -7.75 -8.15
N LEU A 25 3.52 -7.16 -7.01
CA LEU A 25 2.60 -6.97 -5.89
C LEU A 25 1.50 -5.96 -6.22
N VAL A 26 1.83 -4.97 -7.06
CA VAL A 26 0.93 -3.92 -7.51
C VAL A 26 -0.04 -4.47 -8.56
N ARG A 27 -1.33 -4.51 -8.23
CA ARG A 27 -2.39 -4.90 -9.16
C ARG A 27 -2.82 -3.69 -9.99
N ARG A 28 -2.77 -3.81 -11.32
CA ARG A 28 -3.11 -2.75 -12.28
C ARG A 28 -4.46 -2.06 -11.99
N ASN A 29 -5.49 -2.81 -11.63
CA ASN A 29 -6.82 -2.23 -11.35
C ASN A 29 -6.78 -1.27 -10.15
N TRP A 30 -6.09 -1.66 -9.08
CA TRP A 30 -5.94 -0.80 -7.89
C TRP A 30 -5.02 0.38 -8.15
N LEU A 31 -4.04 0.23 -9.05
CA LEU A 31 -3.17 1.32 -9.48
C LEU A 31 -3.95 2.39 -10.25
N LEU A 32 -4.81 1.96 -11.18
CA LEU A 32 -5.67 2.86 -11.94
C LEU A 32 -6.72 3.53 -11.04
N LEU A 33 -7.29 2.82 -10.07
CA LEU A 33 -8.18 3.41 -9.07
C LEU A 33 -7.47 4.42 -8.17
N ALA A 34 -6.21 4.14 -7.79
CA ALA A 34 -5.39 5.08 -7.03
C ALA A 34 -5.15 6.37 -7.82
N LEU A 35 -4.75 6.24 -9.08
CA LEU A 35 -4.58 7.36 -9.99
C LEU A 35 -5.89 8.15 -10.14
N ALA A 36 -7.01 7.47 -10.40
CA ALA A 36 -8.34 8.08 -10.52
C ALA A 36 -8.78 8.80 -9.25
N TRP A 37 -8.49 8.25 -8.06
CA TRP A 37 -8.73 8.96 -6.81
C TRP A 37 -7.89 10.23 -6.69
N GLY A 38 -6.65 10.22 -7.20
CA GLY A 38 -5.85 11.44 -7.33
C GLY A 38 -6.58 12.55 -8.07
N PHE A 39 -7.17 12.24 -9.23
CA PHE A 39 -7.99 13.21 -9.98
C PHE A 39 -9.19 13.72 -9.16
N VAL A 40 -9.93 12.82 -8.53
CA VAL A 40 -11.12 13.18 -7.72
C VAL A 40 -10.73 14.03 -6.52
N SER A 41 -9.68 13.64 -5.80
CA SER A 41 -9.20 14.37 -4.61
C SER A 41 -8.68 15.76 -4.95
N ALA A 42 -8.07 15.98 -6.13
CA ALA A 42 -7.71 17.32 -6.60
C ALA A 42 -8.94 18.19 -6.87
N GLY A 43 -9.97 17.65 -7.52
CA GLY A 43 -11.24 18.38 -7.73
C GLY A 43 -11.92 18.75 -6.41
N LEU A 44 -11.98 17.80 -5.48
CA LEU A 44 -12.52 18.04 -4.13
C LEU A 44 -11.69 19.09 -3.36
N ALA A 45 -10.35 18.99 -3.42
CA ALA A 45 -9.47 19.94 -2.78
C ALA A 45 -9.69 21.35 -3.34
N TYR A 46 -9.77 21.49 -4.66
CA TYR A 46 -10.06 22.77 -5.31
C TYR A 46 -11.38 23.38 -4.82
N MET A 47 -12.46 22.57 -4.76
CA MET A 47 -13.77 23.03 -4.27
C MET A 47 -13.72 23.45 -2.80
N VAL A 48 -13.14 22.62 -1.94
CA VAL A 48 -13.06 22.85 -0.49
C VAL A 48 -12.19 24.06 -0.18
N ASN A 49 -10.98 24.13 -0.76
CA ASN A 49 -10.04 25.22 -0.56
C ASN A 49 -10.63 26.55 -1.05
N THR A 50 -11.22 26.58 -2.25
CA THR A 50 -11.85 27.78 -2.78
C THR A 50 -13.04 28.24 -1.92
N GLY A 51 -13.86 27.29 -1.42
CA GLY A 51 -14.97 27.59 -0.53
C GLY A 51 -14.51 28.22 0.79
N ILE A 52 -13.47 27.65 1.42
CA ILE A 52 -12.94 28.16 2.69
C ILE A 52 -12.30 29.54 2.50
N VAL A 53 -11.51 29.76 1.44
CA VAL A 53 -10.91 31.08 1.16
C VAL A 53 -12.00 32.16 1.04
N ARG A 54 -13.09 31.86 0.31
CA ARG A 54 -14.21 32.81 0.13
C ARG A 54 -14.90 33.19 1.43
N VAL A 55 -15.04 32.26 2.37
CA VAL A 55 -15.77 32.49 3.64
C VAL A 55 -14.87 33.05 4.73
N SER A 56 -13.60 32.64 4.78
CA SER A 56 -12.66 33.04 5.82
C SER A 56 -12.10 34.44 5.64
N GLY A 57 -12.10 34.98 4.41
CA GLY A 57 -11.47 36.26 4.10
C GLY A 57 -9.94 36.26 4.24
N MET A 58 -9.32 35.09 4.42
CA MET A 58 -7.87 34.94 4.55
C MET A 58 -7.19 35.28 3.22
N PRO A 59 -6.02 35.95 3.22
CA PRO A 59 -5.23 36.16 2.01
C PRO A 59 -4.95 34.83 1.32
N PHE A 60 -5.16 34.79 0.00
CA PHE A 60 -5.00 33.57 -0.80
C PHE A 60 -3.59 32.97 -0.66
N ASP A 61 -2.56 33.81 -0.62
CA ASP A 61 -1.17 33.38 -0.50
C ASP A 61 -0.89 32.65 0.83
N ASP A 62 -1.34 33.21 1.96
CA ASP A 62 -1.17 32.56 3.27
C ASP A 62 -1.95 31.25 3.33
N TYR A 63 -3.19 31.26 2.84
CA TYR A 63 -4.02 30.06 2.82
C TYR A 63 -3.37 28.93 1.98
N SER A 64 -2.92 29.27 0.78
CA SER A 64 -2.30 28.33 -0.16
C SER A 64 -1.00 27.72 0.37
N ARG A 65 -0.24 28.48 1.16
CA ARG A 65 1.03 28.03 1.74
C ARG A 65 0.88 27.20 3.01
N TYR A 66 -0.13 27.47 3.83
CA TYR A 66 -0.24 26.86 5.16
C TYR A 66 -1.42 25.92 5.36
N LEU A 67 -2.59 26.18 4.78
CA LEU A 67 -3.80 25.40 5.08
C LEU A 67 -4.22 24.47 3.95
N ALA A 68 -4.06 24.92 2.69
CA ALA A 68 -4.33 24.07 1.52
C ALA A 68 -3.54 22.75 1.55
N PRO A 69 -2.23 22.71 1.89
CA PRO A 69 -1.48 21.45 1.94
C PRO A 69 -2.09 20.41 2.89
N ALA A 70 -2.58 20.85 4.06
CA ALA A 70 -3.20 19.95 5.02
C ALA A 70 -4.47 19.29 4.46
N ILE A 71 -5.35 20.08 3.84
CA ILE A 71 -6.61 19.61 3.26
C ILE A 71 -6.32 18.64 2.12
N GLU A 72 -5.37 18.98 1.27
CA GLU A 72 -5.00 18.14 0.14
C GLU A 72 -4.43 16.79 0.56
N GLU A 73 -3.49 16.76 1.52
CA GLU A 73 -2.91 15.51 2.00
C GLU A 73 -3.98 14.63 2.68
N VAL A 74 -4.92 15.22 3.43
CA VAL A 74 -6.05 14.49 4.02
C VAL A 74 -6.94 13.84 2.95
N LEU A 75 -7.31 14.59 1.91
CA LEU A 75 -8.16 14.08 0.83
C LEU A 75 -7.47 12.96 0.03
N LYS A 76 -6.17 13.11 -0.28
CA LYS A 76 -5.38 12.05 -0.94
C LYS A 76 -5.34 10.78 -0.08
N ALA A 77 -5.11 10.92 1.23
CA ALA A 77 -4.94 9.81 2.14
C ALA A 77 -6.19 8.92 2.32
N VAL A 78 -7.40 9.41 2.00
CA VAL A 78 -8.65 8.61 2.07
C VAL A 78 -8.52 7.29 1.32
N PHE A 79 -7.94 7.29 0.12
CA PHE A 79 -7.76 6.07 -0.66
C PHE A 79 -6.71 5.14 -0.07
N ILE A 80 -5.70 5.69 0.60
CA ILE A 80 -4.69 4.90 1.34
C ILE A 80 -5.36 4.14 2.48
N PHE A 81 -6.24 4.79 3.24
CA PHE A 81 -7.03 4.09 4.26
C PHE A 81 -7.91 2.99 3.66
N LEU A 82 -8.52 3.23 2.49
CA LEU A 82 -9.31 2.24 1.78
C LEU A 82 -8.46 1.03 1.36
N LEU A 83 -7.28 1.24 0.77
CA LEU A 83 -6.33 0.18 0.41
C LEU A 83 -5.93 -0.66 1.63
N LEU A 84 -5.62 0.01 2.74
CA LEU A 84 -5.19 -0.65 3.97
C LEU A 84 -6.32 -1.39 4.69
N ALA A 85 -7.56 -0.89 4.58
CA ALA A 85 -8.77 -1.55 5.09
C ALA A 85 -9.11 -2.79 4.26
N LYS A 86 -9.06 -2.68 2.92
CA LYS A 86 -9.32 -3.77 1.97
C LYS A 86 -8.15 -4.75 1.80
N LYS A 87 -7.03 -4.54 2.51
CA LYS A 87 -5.83 -5.40 2.49
C LYS A 87 -5.26 -5.54 1.07
N LYS A 88 -5.15 -4.43 0.35
CA LYS A 88 -4.65 -4.38 -1.04
C LYS A 88 -3.21 -3.91 -1.16
N ALA A 89 -2.68 -3.25 -0.13
CA ALA A 89 -1.26 -2.99 0.05
C ALA A 89 -0.74 -3.84 1.21
N GLY A 90 0.36 -4.55 1.03
CA GLY A 90 0.87 -5.57 1.97
C GLY A 90 2.28 -5.30 2.46
N PHE A 91 3.10 -4.63 1.64
CA PHE A 91 4.49 -4.32 1.89
C PHE A 91 4.73 -2.81 1.74
N LEU A 92 5.97 -2.37 1.92
CA LEU A 92 6.30 -0.95 1.73
C LEU A 92 6.27 -0.56 0.25
N ILE A 93 6.77 -1.44 -0.62
CA ILE A 93 6.89 -1.23 -2.06
C ILE A 93 5.51 -0.99 -2.73
N ASP A 94 4.54 -1.88 -2.55
CA ASP A 94 3.21 -1.74 -3.17
C ASP A 94 2.43 -0.56 -2.59
N ALA A 95 2.51 -0.34 -1.27
CA ALA A 95 1.95 0.84 -0.63
C ALA A 95 2.54 2.15 -1.20
N ALA A 96 3.86 2.19 -1.40
CA ALA A 96 4.54 3.36 -1.94
C ALA A 96 4.12 3.63 -3.39
N VAL A 97 3.99 2.61 -4.23
CA VAL A 97 3.53 2.76 -5.62
C VAL A 97 2.08 3.22 -5.69
N TYR A 98 1.18 2.62 -4.89
CA TYR A 98 -0.21 3.10 -4.84
C TYR A 98 -0.32 4.52 -4.31
N GLY A 99 0.46 4.87 -3.27
CA GLY A 99 0.51 6.22 -2.74
C GLY A 99 1.02 7.22 -3.78
N PHE A 100 2.12 6.87 -4.46
CA PHE A 100 2.65 7.69 -5.54
C PHE A 100 1.63 7.90 -6.66
N ALA A 101 0.86 6.85 -7.02
CA ALA A 101 -0.18 6.96 -8.03
C ALA A 101 -1.31 7.94 -7.64
N VAL A 102 -1.76 7.94 -6.38
CA VAL A 102 -2.73 8.95 -5.90
C VAL A 102 -2.17 10.37 -6.05
N GLY A 103 -0.94 10.59 -5.57
CA GLY A 103 -0.30 11.91 -5.67
C GLY A 103 -0.03 12.34 -7.11
N ALA A 104 0.35 11.41 -7.98
CA ALA A 104 0.51 11.66 -9.41
C ALA A 104 -0.82 12.10 -10.03
N GLY A 105 -1.91 11.37 -9.78
CA GLY A 105 -3.24 11.72 -10.29
C GLY A 105 -3.70 13.10 -9.83
N PHE A 106 -3.40 13.46 -8.58
CA PHE A 106 -3.67 14.79 -8.05
C PHE A 106 -2.89 15.87 -8.82
N ALA A 107 -1.58 15.67 -8.98
CA ALA A 107 -0.71 16.60 -9.69
C ALA A 107 -1.09 16.78 -11.16
N LEU A 108 -1.65 15.77 -11.82
CA LEU A 108 -2.13 15.88 -13.20
C LEU A 108 -3.23 16.94 -13.32
N VAL A 109 -4.19 16.94 -12.40
CA VAL A 109 -5.27 17.94 -12.38
C VAL A 109 -4.72 19.31 -12.02
N GLU A 110 -3.93 19.38 -10.94
CA GLU A 110 -3.40 20.66 -10.47
C GLU A 110 -2.53 21.34 -11.53
N ASN A 111 -1.61 20.60 -12.16
CA ASN A 111 -0.76 21.14 -13.22
C ASN A 111 -1.55 21.54 -14.45
N SER A 112 -2.59 20.79 -14.82
CA SER A 112 -3.45 21.14 -15.96
C SER A 112 -4.22 22.43 -15.69
N LEU A 113 -4.77 22.59 -14.48
CA LEU A 113 -5.47 23.80 -14.07
C LEU A 113 -4.51 24.99 -14.00
N TYR A 114 -3.30 24.79 -13.48
CA TYR A 114 -2.30 25.85 -13.38
C TYR A 114 -1.86 26.33 -14.77
N VAL A 115 -1.66 25.41 -15.72
CA VAL A 115 -1.36 25.77 -17.12
C VAL A 115 -2.52 26.54 -17.76
N TYR A 116 -3.75 26.12 -17.49
CA TYR A 116 -4.94 26.83 -18.01
C TYR A 116 -5.04 28.26 -17.48
N GLN A 117 -4.76 28.47 -16.19
CA GLN A 117 -4.79 29.78 -15.54
C GLN A 117 -3.61 30.68 -15.93
N ASN A 118 -2.49 30.09 -16.36
CA ASN A 118 -1.25 30.80 -16.66
C ASN A 118 -0.73 30.41 -18.05
N SER A 119 -1.57 30.53 -19.09
CA SER A 119 -1.26 30.03 -20.44
C SER A 119 0.02 30.63 -21.05
N ASP A 120 0.37 31.85 -20.64
CA ASP A 120 1.48 32.61 -21.21
C ASP A 120 2.80 32.40 -20.45
N ALA A 121 2.80 31.56 -19.40
CA ALA A 121 3.98 31.24 -18.63
C ALA A 121 5.01 30.44 -19.45
N GLY A 122 6.30 30.72 -19.18
CA GLY A 122 7.42 30.11 -19.87
C GLY A 122 7.51 28.58 -19.66
N TRP A 123 8.07 27.88 -20.66
CA TRP A 123 8.21 26.42 -20.66
C TRP A 123 8.95 25.86 -19.43
N LEU A 124 9.88 26.63 -18.84
CA LEU A 124 10.62 26.24 -17.65
C LEU A 124 9.70 26.02 -16.43
N ILE A 125 8.63 26.79 -16.29
CA ILE A 125 7.65 26.63 -15.20
C ILE A 125 6.95 25.27 -15.33
N TRP A 126 6.65 24.83 -16.55
CA TRP A 126 6.03 23.52 -16.80
C TRP A 126 6.95 22.35 -16.45
N ILE A 127 8.25 22.50 -16.67
CA ILE A 127 9.25 21.51 -16.24
C ILE A 127 9.34 21.48 -14.71
N ILE A 128 9.46 22.64 -14.07
CA ILE A 128 9.54 22.76 -12.61
C ILE A 128 8.30 22.14 -11.96
N ARG A 129 7.11 22.38 -12.50
CA ARG A 129 5.87 21.78 -11.98
C ARG A 129 5.77 20.28 -12.26
N GLY A 130 6.20 19.84 -13.45
CA GLY A 130 6.15 18.43 -13.84
C GLY A 130 7.13 17.53 -13.10
N LEU A 131 8.31 18.05 -12.74
CA LEU A 131 9.35 17.30 -12.03
C LEU A 131 9.43 17.63 -10.54
N GLY A 132 9.07 18.84 -10.14
CA GLY A 132 9.07 19.29 -8.74
C GLY A 132 7.72 19.00 -8.09
N THR A 133 6.70 19.80 -8.41
CA THR A 133 5.37 19.72 -7.77
C THR A 133 4.75 18.32 -7.90
N ALA A 134 4.79 17.73 -9.10
CA ALA A 134 4.18 16.41 -9.30
C ALA A 134 4.88 15.28 -8.55
N PHE A 135 6.21 15.32 -8.45
CA PHE A 135 6.99 14.36 -7.69
C PHE A 135 6.82 14.57 -6.19
N MET A 136 6.70 15.84 -5.74
CA MET A 136 6.37 16.17 -4.36
C MET A 136 5.02 15.55 -3.95
N HIS A 137 3.94 15.76 -4.73
CA HIS A 137 2.64 15.16 -4.40
C HIS A 137 2.68 13.63 -4.37
N GLY A 138 3.32 13.01 -5.38
CA GLY A 138 3.54 11.57 -5.42
C GLY A 138 4.33 11.07 -4.21
N GLY A 139 5.43 11.75 -3.88
CA GLY A 139 6.30 11.41 -2.76
C GLY A 139 5.63 11.54 -1.40
N CYS A 140 4.92 12.65 -1.14
CA CYS A 140 4.16 12.87 0.09
C CYS A 140 3.12 11.77 0.30
N THR A 141 2.33 11.48 -0.73
CA THR A 141 1.28 10.45 -0.60
C THR A 141 1.86 9.04 -0.47
N ALA A 142 2.99 8.75 -1.13
CA ALA A 142 3.76 7.53 -0.92
C ALA A 142 4.29 7.41 0.52
N LEU A 143 4.78 8.50 1.11
CA LEU A 143 5.24 8.53 2.51
C LEU A 143 4.12 8.21 3.49
N VAL A 144 2.91 8.79 3.31
CA VAL A 144 1.74 8.42 4.11
C VAL A 144 1.50 6.91 4.03
N ALA A 145 1.42 6.36 2.81
CA ALA A 145 1.14 4.95 2.60
C ALA A 145 2.19 4.05 3.28
N MET A 146 3.48 4.36 3.12
CA MET A 146 4.59 3.62 3.72
C MET A 146 4.59 3.69 5.26
N MET A 147 4.33 4.86 5.84
CA MET A 147 4.32 5.03 7.30
C MET A 147 3.18 4.25 7.94
N LEU A 148 1.99 4.29 7.32
CA LEU A 148 0.81 3.57 7.79
C LEU A 148 0.98 2.04 7.66
N ILE A 149 1.41 1.54 6.49
CA ILE A 149 1.65 0.09 6.34
C ILE A 149 2.79 -0.37 7.24
N GLY A 150 3.88 0.41 7.34
CA GLY A 150 5.03 0.08 8.18
C GLY A 150 4.69 0.07 9.67
N ALA A 151 3.78 0.91 10.13
CA ALA A 151 3.25 0.83 11.49
C ALA A 151 2.41 -0.44 11.70
N LYS A 152 1.57 -0.78 10.71
CA LYS A 152 0.69 -1.95 10.75
C LYS A 152 1.47 -3.27 10.77
N LEU A 153 2.52 -3.38 9.95
CA LEU A 153 3.40 -4.55 9.91
C LEU A 153 4.21 -4.74 11.20
N ARG A 154 4.54 -3.64 11.91
CA ARG A 154 5.25 -3.68 13.19
C ARG A 154 4.32 -3.77 14.41
N GLY A 155 3.01 -3.90 14.22
CA GLY A 155 2.03 -3.93 15.32
C GLY A 155 1.98 -2.64 16.16
N ARG A 156 2.43 -1.49 15.60
CA ARG A 156 2.44 -0.21 16.32
C ARG A 156 1.04 0.41 16.40
N HIS A 157 0.84 1.25 17.43
CA HIS A 157 -0.41 1.98 17.67
C HIS A 157 -0.77 2.86 16.46
N GLN A 158 -1.89 2.55 15.81
CA GLN A 158 -2.27 3.16 14.53
C GLN A 158 -2.54 4.67 14.61
N PRO A 159 -3.25 5.20 15.64
CA PRO A 159 -3.46 6.64 15.75
C PRO A 159 -2.17 7.47 15.78
N VAL A 160 -1.13 6.99 16.47
CA VAL A 160 0.17 7.67 16.53
C VAL A 160 0.82 7.69 15.15
N ALA A 161 0.77 6.57 14.42
CA ALA A 161 1.31 6.50 13.07
C ALA A 161 0.59 7.45 12.09
N VAL A 162 -0.73 7.60 12.24
CA VAL A 162 -1.54 8.54 11.46
C VAL A 162 -1.10 9.97 11.73
N VAL A 163 -1.02 10.38 12.99
CA VAL A 163 -0.58 11.73 13.36
C VAL A 163 0.83 12.01 12.85
N VAL A 164 1.77 11.10 13.09
CA VAL A 164 3.16 11.27 12.64
C VAL A 164 3.25 11.34 11.12
N ALA A 165 2.48 10.53 10.38
CA ALA A 165 2.43 10.59 8.93
C ALA A 165 1.92 11.94 8.42
N PHE A 166 0.77 12.40 8.92
CA PHE A 166 0.17 13.66 8.49
C PHE A 166 1.02 14.88 8.85
N VAL A 167 1.60 14.92 10.05
CA VAL A 167 2.53 15.99 10.44
C VAL A 167 3.74 16.01 9.52
N THR A 168 4.32 14.84 9.22
CA THR A 168 5.50 14.75 8.35
C THR A 168 5.19 15.29 6.95
N VAL A 169 4.10 14.83 6.31
CA VAL A 169 3.79 15.26 4.94
C VAL A 169 3.26 16.68 4.88
N TYR A 170 2.58 17.15 5.91
CA TYR A 170 2.20 18.55 6.06
C TYR A 170 3.44 19.46 6.05
N LEU A 171 4.46 19.11 6.85
CA LEU A 171 5.70 19.88 6.90
C LEU A 171 6.43 19.86 5.55
N ILE A 172 6.55 18.69 4.91
CA ILE A 172 7.23 18.58 3.60
C ILE A 172 6.49 19.39 2.53
N HIS A 173 5.18 19.23 2.41
CA HIS A 173 4.36 19.91 1.41
C HIS A 173 4.28 21.42 1.70
N GLY A 174 4.03 21.81 2.95
CA GLY A 174 4.05 23.21 3.38
C GLY A 174 5.38 23.89 3.08
N LEU A 175 6.51 23.27 3.46
CA LEU A 175 7.85 23.81 3.17
C LEU A 175 8.13 23.94 1.67
N PHE A 176 7.64 22.99 0.86
CA PHE A 176 7.75 23.08 -0.60
C PHE A 176 7.02 24.33 -1.12
N ASN A 177 5.82 24.61 -0.62
CA ASN A 177 5.01 25.76 -1.04
C ASN A 177 5.48 27.12 -0.47
N GLN A 178 6.38 27.13 0.52
CA GLN A 178 6.95 28.40 1.03
C GLN A 178 8.00 29.02 0.09
N PHE A 179 8.56 28.24 -0.85
CA PHE A 179 9.60 28.70 -1.78
C PHE A 179 10.81 29.39 -1.11
N TYR A 180 11.18 29.01 0.12
CA TYR A 180 12.41 29.48 0.78
C TYR A 180 13.68 29.16 -0.02
N VAL A 181 13.61 28.15 -0.88
CA VAL A 181 14.65 27.77 -1.84
C VAL A 181 14.11 28.01 -3.24
N HIS A 182 14.96 28.49 -4.15
CA HIS A 182 14.56 28.73 -5.53
C HIS A 182 13.90 27.48 -6.15
N PRO A 183 12.73 27.58 -6.81
CA PRO A 183 11.96 26.43 -7.29
C PRO A 183 12.74 25.45 -8.18
N LEU A 184 13.68 25.98 -8.98
CA LEU A 184 14.57 25.15 -9.79
C LEU A 184 15.48 24.25 -8.94
N LEU A 185 16.05 24.80 -7.86
CA LEU A 185 16.92 24.03 -6.95
C LEU A 185 16.12 22.99 -6.17
N GLN A 186 14.90 23.31 -5.74
CA GLN A 186 13.98 22.34 -5.13
C GLN A 186 13.67 21.19 -6.09
N THR A 187 13.38 21.51 -7.35
CA THR A 187 13.10 20.51 -8.40
C THR A 187 14.30 19.60 -8.62
N VAL A 188 15.50 20.16 -8.79
CA VAL A 188 16.74 19.38 -8.93
C VAL A 188 16.95 18.49 -7.70
N GLY A 189 16.75 19.02 -6.50
CA GLY A 189 16.83 18.24 -5.26
C GLY A 189 15.88 17.04 -5.24
N ILE A 190 14.61 17.23 -5.59
CA ILE A 190 13.62 16.14 -5.64
C ILE A 190 13.98 15.11 -6.72
N VAL A 191 14.35 15.55 -7.92
CA VAL A 191 14.70 14.65 -9.03
C VAL A 191 15.93 13.79 -8.70
N LEU A 192 16.89 14.32 -7.92
CA LEU A 192 18.06 13.54 -7.51
C LEU A 192 17.77 12.62 -6.32
N THR A 193 16.97 13.09 -5.35
CA THR A 193 16.78 12.36 -4.08
C THR A 193 15.67 11.33 -4.14
N LEU A 194 14.54 11.65 -4.78
CA LEU A 194 13.35 10.81 -4.75
C LEU A 194 13.54 9.47 -5.48
N PRO A 195 14.10 9.42 -6.71
CA PRO A 195 14.38 8.15 -7.39
C PRO A 195 15.35 7.26 -6.59
N VAL A 196 16.42 7.85 -6.04
CA VAL A 196 17.38 7.11 -5.20
C VAL A 196 16.69 6.53 -3.97
N PHE A 197 15.86 7.33 -3.29
CA PHE A 197 15.06 6.86 -2.17
C PHE A 197 14.17 5.66 -2.55
N PHE A 198 13.46 5.73 -3.67
CA PHE A 198 12.61 4.62 -4.15
C PHE A 198 13.43 3.38 -4.50
N VAL A 199 14.57 3.51 -5.19
CA VAL A 199 15.44 2.37 -5.50
C VAL A 199 15.95 1.68 -4.23
N LEU A 200 16.40 2.46 -3.24
CA LEU A 200 16.83 1.91 -1.94
C LEU A 200 15.68 1.23 -1.20
N LEU A 201 14.49 1.83 -1.22
CA LEU A 201 13.28 1.26 -0.63
C LEU A 201 12.92 -0.07 -1.29
N PHE A 202 12.92 -0.14 -2.62
CA PHE A 202 12.61 -1.33 -3.40
C PHE A 202 13.59 -2.45 -3.05
N ASN A 203 14.89 -2.18 -3.11
CA ASN A 203 15.93 -3.17 -2.76
C ASN A 203 15.79 -3.69 -1.32
N GLN A 204 15.46 -2.82 -0.36
CA GLN A 204 15.26 -3.24 1.02
C GLN A 204 13.95 -4.02 1.21
N SER A 205 12.88 -3.61 0.53
CA SER A 205 11.58 -4.28 0.60
C SER A 205 11.63 -5.66 -0.06
N GLU A 206 12.33 -5.79 -1.18
CA GLU A 206 12.51 -7.05 -1.91
C GLU A 206 13.19 -8.10 -1.04
N LYS A 207 14.32 -7.75 -0.41
CA LYS A 207 15.02 -8.62 0.56
C LYS A 207 14.10 -9.06 1.71
N ARG A 208 13.21 -8.18 2.18
CA ARG A 208 12.24 -8.53 3.23
C ARG A 208 11.17 -9.51 2.73
N VAL A 209 10.69 -9.33 1.49
CA VAL A 209 9.73 -10.25 0.87
C VAL A 209 10.38 -11.63 0.67
N GLN A 210 11.61 -11.68 0.14
CA GLN A 210 12.38 -12.92 -0.03
C GLN A 210 12.59 -13.65 1.30
N ASN A 211 13.14 -12.97 2.32
CA ASN A 211 13.34 -13.57 3.64
C ASN A 211 12.04 -14.06 4.27
N TRP A 212 10.93 -13.33 4.07
CA TRP A 212 9.62 -13.74 4.55
C TRP A 212 9.08 -14.97 3.81
N LEU A 213 9.28 -15.04 2.49
CA LEU A 213 8.94 -16.20 1.67
C LEU A 213 9.73 -17.42 2.15
N GLU A 214 11.05 -17.34 2.24
CA GLU A 214 11.92 -18.46 2.63
C GLU A 214 11.58 -18.99 4.03
N MET A 215 11.52 -18.10 5.03
CA MET A 215 11.29 -18.48 6.42
C MET A 215 9.95 -19.18 6.64
N GLU A 216 8.87 -18.65 6.05
CA GLU A 216 7.55 -19.21 6.29
C GLU A 216 7.20 -20.35 5.33
N PHE A 217 7.70 -20.36 4.09
CA PHE A 217 7.30 -21.35 3.09
C PHE A 217 7.70 -22.78 3.49
N SER A 218 8.95 -23.00 3.95
CA SER A 218 9.39 -24.35 4.38
C SER A 218 8.50 -24.88 5.50
N SER A 219 8.30 -24.07 6.54
CA SER A 219 7.50 -24.45 7.71
C SER A 219 6.04 -24.76 7.36
N GLU A 220 5.43 -23.99 6.44
CA GLU A 220 4.05 -24.23 6.01
C GLU A 220 3.94 -25.49 5.13
N VAL A 221 4.93 -25.76 4.28
CA VAL A 221 4.97 -26.99 3.46
C VAL A 221 5.14 -28.22 4.34
N GLU A 222 6.06 -28.21 5.29
CA GLU A 222 6.30 -29.30 6.23
C GLU A 222 5.05 -29.61 7.06
N LEU A 223 4.39 -28.58 7.60
CA LEU A 223 3.17 -28.73 8.37
C LEU A 223 2.01 -29.26 7.51
N LEU A 224 1.84 -28.75 6.29
CA LEU A 224 0.82 -29.23 5.36
C LEU A 224 1.07 -30.70 4.96
N GLN A 225 2.32 -31.08 4.75
CA GLN A 225 2.70 -32.46 4.45
C GLN A 225 2.39 -33.38 5.63
N ALA A 226 2.73 -32.99 6.86
CA ALA A 226 2.41 -33.76 8.06
C ALA A 226 0.89 -33.96 8.24
N ILE A 227 0.09 -32.92 7.95
CA ILE A 227 -1.38 -33.00 7.94
C ILE A 227 -1.86 -34.01 6.88
N ASN A 228 -1.37 -33.90 5.64
CA ASN A 228 -1.80 -34.76 4.55
C ASN A 228 -1.34 -36.22 4.70
N SER A 229 -0.22 -36.46 5.39
CA SER A 229 0.30 -37.81 5.67
C SER A 229 -0.23 -38.42 6.97
N GLY A 230 -1.13 -37.75 7.69
CA GLY A 230 -1.66 -38.23 8.97
C GLY A 230 -0.65 -38.21 10.13
N LYS A 231 0.47 -37.50 9.98
CA LYS A 231 1.57 -37.43 10.97
C LYS A 231 1.55 -36.15 11.80
N LEU A 232 0.45 -35.41 11.81
CA LEU A 232 0.37 -34.13 12.54
C LEU A 232 0.71 -34.27 14.02
N LEU A 233 0.28 -35.35 14.67
CA LEU A 233 0.55 -35.64 16.09
C LEU A 233 2.04 -35.91 16.40
N GLU A 234 2.87 -36.15 15.38
CA GLU A 234 4.33 -36.29 15.54
C GLU A 234 5.04 -34.92 15.50
N THR A 235 4.29 -33.83 15.36
CA THR A 235 4.83 -32.47 15.25
C THR A 235 4.47 -31.62 16.47
N LYS A 236 5.28 -30.58 16.73
CA LYS A 236 4.97 -29.56 17.76
C LYS A 236 3.60 -28.90 17.56
N ALA A 237 3.13 -28.80 16.31
CA ALA A 237 1.82 -28.26 16.00
C ALA A 237 0.69 -29.21 16.45
N GLY A 238 0.88 -30.53 16.29
CA GLY A 238 -0.02 -31.55 16.79
C GLY A 238 -0.09 -31.57 18.31
N ASP A 239 1.06 -31.47 19.00
CA ASP A 239 1.12 -31.37 20.46
C ASP A 239 0.27 -30.19 20.95
N TYR A 240 0.43 -29.02 20.32
CA TYR A 240 -0.34 -27.83 20.66
C TYR A 240 -1.84 -28.00 20.39
N LEU A 241 -2.24 -28.60 19.26
CA LEU A 241 -3.66 -28.89 18.98
C LEU A 241 -4.26 -29.89 19.98
N SER A 242 -3.47 -30.86 20.44
CA SER A 242 -3.89 -31.81 21.49
C SER A 242 -4.21 -31.08 22.80
N LEU A 243 -3.41 -30.08 23.17
CA LEU A 243 -3.69 -29.22 24.33
C LEU A 243 -5.00 -28.43 24.19
N LEU A 244 -5.36 -28.00 22.98
CA LEU A 244 -6.61 -27.29 22.75
C LEU A 244 -7.85 -28.19 22.89
N ARG A 245 -7.70 -29.51 22.74
CA ARG A 245 -8.81 -30.47 22.82
C ARG A 245 -9.54 -30.43 24.17
N SER A 246 -8.86 -30.09 25.26
CA SER A 246 -9.50 -29.93 26.57
C SER A 246 -10.29 -28.63 26.72
N SER A 247 -10.06 -27.65 25.85
CA SER A 247 -10.64 -26.30 25.98
C SER A 247 -11.74 -26.00 24.97
N PHE A 248 -11.95 -26.86 23.98
CA PHE A 248 -12.95 -26.69 22.92
C PHE A 248 -13.76 -27.96 22.71
N GLN A 249 -14.99 -27.79 22.20
CA GLN A 249 -15.83 -28.91 21.79
C GLN A 249 -15.15 -29.69 20.63
N PRO A 250 -15.36 -31.01 20.52
CA PRO A 250 -14.76 -31.83 19.47
C PRO A 250 -15.01 -31.30 18.05
N GLU A 251 -16.21 -30.77 17.78
CA GLU A 251 -16.60 -30.20 16.49
C GLU A 251 -15.76 -28.98 16.13
N VAL A 252 -15.43 -28.14 17.12
CA VAL A 252 -14.58 -26.96 16.94
C VAL A 252 -13.14 -27.35 16.65
N ILE A 253 -12.64 -28.43 17.28
CA ILE A 253 -11.30 -28.97 16.99
C ILE A 253 -11.21 -29.49 15.56
N VAL A 254 -12.27 -30.14 15.06
CA VAL A 254 -12.35 -30.56 13.65
C VAL A 254 -12.36 -29.34 12.72
N ASP A 255 -13.15 -28.31 13.02
CA ASP A 255 -13.16 -27.05 12.25
C ASP A 255 -11.78 -26.36 12.28
N MET A 256 -11.06 -26.40 13.40
CA MET A 256 -9.68 -25.87 13.51
C MET A 256 -8.71 -26.63 12.59
N TYR A 257 -8.80 -27.95 12.55
CA TYR A 257 -8.00 -28.79 11.66
C TYR A 257 -8.28 -28.49 10.19
N CYS A 258 -9.56 -28.44 9.81
CA CYS A 258 -9.99 -28.10 8.44
C CYS A 258 -9.50 -26.70 8.05
N TYR A 259 -9.64 -25.73 8.96
CA TYR A 259 -9.17 -24.37 8.74
C TYR A 259 -7.66 -24.32 8.53
N LEU A 260 -6.88 -24.97 9.41
CA LEU A 260 -5.42 -25.00 9.34
C LEU A 260 -4.94 -25.60 8.01
N ARG A 261 -5.51 -26.74 7.61
CA ARG A 261 -5.17 -27.41 6.34
C ARG A 261 -5.44 -26.51 5.13
N LEU A 262 -6.66 -26.00 5.00
CA LEU A 262 -7.06 -25.15 3.88
C LEU A 262 -6.25 -23.84 3.84
N TYR A 263 -6.00 -23.27 5.01
CA TYR A 263 -5.18 -22.07 5.15
C TYR A 263 -3.76 -22.30 4.63
N LEU A 264 -3.09 -23.37 5.08
CA LEU A 264 -1.73 -23.70 4.65
C LEU A 264 -1.68 -23.96 3.14
N GLU A 265 -2.66 -24.69 2.60
CA GLU A 265 -2.74 -24.95 1.17
C GLU A 265 -2.84 -23.65 0.35
N LEU A 266 -3.77 -22.76 0.71
CA LEU A 266 -3.91 -21.46 0.04
C LEU A 266 -2.66 -20.58 0.23
N SER A 267 -2.04 -20.64 1.41
CA SER A 267 -0.81 -19.91 1.69
C SER A 267 0.34 -20.33 0.79
N VAL A 268 0.58 -21.64 0.67
CA VAL A 268 1.61 -22.23 -0.19
C VAL A 268 1.34 -21.87 -1.65
N LYS A 269 0.09 -21.97 -2.12
CA LYS A 269 -0.31 -21.54 -3.48
C LYS A 269 -0.02 -20.06 -3.73
N ALA A 270 -0.31 -19.19 -2.75
CA ALA A 270 -0.08 -17.75 -2.87
C ALA A 270 1.42 -17.44 -2.96
N LYS A 271 2.24 -18.04 -2.09
CA LYS A 271 3.70 -17.87 -2.08
C LYS A 271 4.36 -18.41 -3.34
N ARG A 272 3.96 -19.60 -3.80
CA ARG A 272 4.35 -20.16 -5.09
C ARG A 272 4.09 -19.16 -6.22
N ASN A 273 2.90 -18.58 -6.28
CA ASN A 273 2.54 -17.62 -7.32
C ASN A 273 3.35 -16.32 -7.23
N LEU A 274 3.79 -15.90 -6.04
CA LEU A 274 4.72 -14.78 -5.88
C LEU A 274 6.11 -15.11 -6.43
N MET A 275 6.66 -16.28 -6.09
CA MET A 275 7.96 -16.75 -6.61
C MET A 275 7.96 -16.91 -8.13
N LEU A 276 6.85 -17.41 -8.70
CA LEU A 276 6.69 -17.48 -10.16
C LEU A 276 6.75 -16.10 -10.80
N ARG A 277 6.02 -15.11 -10.23
CA ARG A 277 6.00 -13.73 -10.75
C ARG A 277 7.38 -13.08 -10.72
N GLU A 278 8.11 -13.25 -9.62
CA GLU A 278 9.49 -12.77 -9.44
C GLU A 278 10.41 -13.29 -10.55
N ASN A 279 10.27 -14.57 -10.92
CA ASN A 279 11.04 -15.21 -11.99
C ASN A 279 10.45 -15.00 -13.40
N GLY A 280 9.47 -14.11 -13.55
CA GLY A 280 8.86 -13.78 -14.84
C GLY A 280 7.85 -14.81 -15.37
N PHE A 281 7.55 -15.86 -14.61
CA PHE A 281 6.55 -16.88 -14.98
C PHE A 281 5.11 -16.42 -14.65
N PRO A 282 4.11 -16.84 -15.44
CA PRO A 282 2.71 -16.59 -15.12
C PRO A 282 2.29 -17.36 -13.85
N PRO A 283 1.41 -16.79 -13.02
CA PRO A 283 0.88 -17.49 -11.84
C PRO A 283 -0.01 -18.66 -12.28
N LEU A 284 0.07 -19.77 -11.54
CA LEU A 284 -0.82 -20.91 -11.75
C LEU A 284 -2.21 -20.60 -11.18
N GLN A 285 -3.24 -20.80 -12.00
CA GLN A 285 -4.64 -20.67 -11.62
C GLN A 285 -5.27 -22.05 -11.49
N GLU A 286 -5.95 -22.28 -10.37
CA GLU A 286 -6.62 -23.54 -10.05
C GLU A 286 -8.10 -23.23 -9.78
N ALA A 287 -9.01 -24.02 -10.34
CA ALA A 287 -10.45 -23.72 -10.32
C ALA A 287 -11.06 -23.75 -8.91
N ASP A 288 -10.44 -24.50 -7.99
CA ASP A 288 -10.91 -24.72 -6.62
C ASP A 288 -10.53 -23.61 -5.63
N ILE A 289 -9.70 -22.63 -6.04
CA ILE A 289 -9.21 -21.57 -5.16
C ILE A 289 -10.36 -20.72 -4.60
N ALA A 290 -11.34 -20.40 -5.45
CA ALA A 290 -12.48 -19.57 -5.05
C ALA A 290 -13.32 -20.25 -3.96
N ASP A 291 -13.60 -21.55 -4.14
CA ASP A 291 -14.37 -22.36 -3.19
C ASP A 291 -13.63 -22.52 -1.87
N LYS A 292 -12.32 -22.80 -1.93
CA LYS A 292 -11.47 -22.89 -0.73
C LYS A 292 -11.41 -21.57 0.05
N LEU A 293 -11.38 -20.42 -0.64
CA LEU A 293 -11.43 -19.11 0.01
C LEU A 293 -12.78 -18.83 0.68
N LEU A 294 -13.89 -19.31 0.09
CA LEU A 294 -15.21 -19.23 0.71
C LEU A 294 -15.29 -20.12 1.95
N GLU A 295 -14.77 -21.34 1.87
CA GLU A 295 -14.75 -22.29 2.97
C GLU A 295 -13.90 -21.78 4.16
N VAL A 296 -12.70 -21.25 3.89
CA VAL A 296 -11.85 -20.63 4.93
C VAL A 296 -12.55 -19.46 5.61
N LYS A 297 -13.31 -18.64 4.88
CA LYS A 297 -14.12 -17.57 5.49
C LYS A 297 -15.24 -18.11 6.36
N ALA A 298 -15.92 -19.17 5.91
CA ALA A 298 -16.99 -19.81 6.68
C ALA A 298 -16.46 -20.47 7.97
N LEU A 299 -15.34 -21.20 7.87
CA LEU A 299 -14.65 -21.79 9.02
C LEU A 299 -14.19 -20.73 10.01
N ARG A 300 -13.57 -19.65 9.53
CA ARG A 300 -13.18 -18.52 10.40
C ARG A 300 -14.36 -17.93 11.16
N LYS A 301 -15.51 -17.78 10.50
CA LYS A 301 -16.75 -17.30 11.14
C LYS A 301 -17.25 -18.27 12.22
N ARG A 302 -17.18 -19.58 11.98
CA ARG A 302 -17.58 -20.63 12.94
C ARG A 302 -16.64 -20.68 14.15
N LEU A 303 -15.33 -20.62 13.94
CA LEU A 303 -14.32 -20.63 15.00
C LEU A 303 -14.41 -19.41 15.93
N GLY A 304 -14.88 -18.27 15.41
CA GLY A 304 -14.96 -17.02 16.15
C GLY A 304 -13.59 -16.48 16.56
N VAL A 305 -13.59 -15.38 17.32
CA VAL A 305 -12.36 -14.66 17.69
C VAL A 305 -11.46 -15.48 18.61
N VAL A 306 -12.06 -16.28 19.51
CA VAL A 306 -11.31 -17.10 20.47
C VAL A 306 -10.61 -18.24 19.74
N GLY A 307 -11.32 -19.00 18.89
CA GLY A 307 -10.73 -20.08 18.11
C GLY A 307 -9.65 -19.56 17.15
N GLU A 308 -9.89 -18.42 16.49
CA GLU A 308 -8.90 -17.78 15.62
C GLU A 308 -7.61 -17.41 16.38
N ARG A 309 -7.73 -16.81 17.57
CA ARG A 309 -6.56 -16.44 18.39
C ARG A 309 -5.82 -17.65 18.91
N SER A 310 -6.52 -18.73 19.26
CA SER A 310 -5.90 -19.99 19.68
C SER A 310 -5.07 -20.62 18.56
N LEU A 311 -5.36 -20.36 17.29
CA LEU A 311 -4.54 -20.85 16.18
C LEU A 311 -3.31 -19.99 15.86
N ALA A 312 -3.19 -18.80 16.45
CA ALA A 312 -2.09 -17.86 16.18
C ALA A 312 -0.66 -18.44 16.40
N PRO A 313 -0.42 -19.37 17.35
CA PRO A 313 0.88 -20.01 17.49
C PRO A 313 1.25 -20.97 16.35
N LEU A 314 0.24 -21.55 15.68
CA LEU A 314 0.45 -22.49 14.56
C LEU A 314 0.58 -21.77 13.23
N ILE A 315 -0.17 -20.68 13.08
CA ILE A 315 -0.24 -19.88 11.86
C ILE A 315 -0.16 -18.41 12.24
N ARG A 316 0.78 -17.67 11.63
CA ARG A 316 0.90 -16.22 11.87
C ARG A 316 -0.31 -15.49 11.29
N MET A 317 -1.39 -15.38 12.05
CA MET A 317 -2.61 -14.69 11.65
C MET A 317 -2.47 -13.17 11.81
N ASN A 318 -1.72 -12.55 10.90
CA ASN A 318 -1.45 -11.12 10.91
C ASN A 318 -1.99 -10.42 9.64
N TYR A 319 -1.67 -9.13 9.51
CA TYR A 319 -2.07 -8.34 8.36
C TYR A 319 -1.62 -8.93 7.02
N SER A 320 -0.36 -9.37 6.92
CA SER A 320 0.23 -9.95 5.71
C SER A 320 -0.48 -11.23 5.30
N THR A 321 -1.02 -11.99 6.25
CA THR A 321 -1.78 -13.21 5.96
C THR A 321 -3.05 -12.94 5.16
N LEU A 322 -3.86 -11.96 5.56
CA LEU A 322 -5.08 -11.60 4.82
C LEU A 322 -4.76 -10.96 3.47
N TRP A 323 -3.68 -10.18 3.40
CA TRP A 323 -3.21 -9.62 2.13
C TRP A 323 -2.73 -10.70 1.17
N LYS A 324 -2.00 -11.71 1.65
CA LYS A 324 -1.48 -12.83 0.84
C LYS A 324 -2.61 -13.61 0.18
N LEU A 325 -3.69 -13.90 0.92
CA LEU A 325 -4.87 -14.58 0.35
C LEU A 325 -5.58 -13.74 -0.71
N ASN A 326 -5.50 -12.41 -0.64
CA ASN A 326 -6.01 -11.51 -1.68
C ASN A 326 -5.15 -11.52 -2.96
N GLN A 327 -3.96 -12.16 -2.95
CA GLN A 327 -3.08 -12.26 -4.12
C GLN A 327 -3.39 -13.42 -5.05
N LEU A 328 -4.16 -14.39 -4.57
CA LEU A 328 -4.74 -15.47 -5.35
C LEU A 328 -5.80 -14.96 -6.35
#